data_AF-A0A2C9V527-F1
#
_entry.id   AF-A0A2C9V527-F1
#
_cell.length_a   1.000
_cell.length_b   1.000
_cell.length_c   1.000
_cell.angle_alpha   90.00
_cell.angle_beta   90.00
_cell.angle_gamma   90.00
#
_symmetry.space_group_name_H-M   'P 1'
#
loop_
_entity.id
_entity.type
_entity.pdbx_description
1 polymer ?
#
loop_
_entity_poly.entity_id
_entity_poly.type
_entity_poly.pdbx_seq_one_letter_code
_entity_poly.pdbx_strand_id
1 'polypeptide(L)'
;MSEKEKTATIQVLKKAGRPSERLVSHENCRFTKPMEHECVHVHEITEAAGTEEAEADAEYDNALKEAIRGVQDAVTAINEHLEEVKYEIDALEDE
;
A
#
# COMPACT_ATOMS: atom_id res chain seq x y z
N MET A 1 18.80 12.95 8.00
CA MET A 1 17.78 11.92 7.83
C MET A 1 17.77 11.47 6.38
N SER A 2 18.11 10.21 6.13
CA SER A 2 18.08 9.59 4.80
C SER A 2 16.63 9.39 4.31
N GLU A 3 16.42 9.19 3.01
CA GLU A 3 15.06 8.91 2.48
C GLU A 3 14.45 7.63 3.05
N LYS A 4 15.27 6.60 3.26
CA LYS A 4 14.83 5.32 3.84
C LYS A 4 14.30 5.48 5.26
N GLU A 5 14.99 6.27 6.10
CA GLU A 5 14.54 6.57 7.47
C GLU A 5 13.17 7.26 7.51
N LYS A 6 12.88 8.13 6.54
CA LYS A 6 11.59 8.83 6.47
C LYS A 6 10.45 7.88 6.12
N THR A 7 10.66 6.97 5.17
CA THR A 7 9.65 5.99 4.75
C THR A 7 9.32 5.03 5.89
N ALA A 8 10.36 4.50 6.56
CA ALA A 8 10.20 3.63 7.72
C ALA A 8 9.45 4.35 8.87
N THR A 9 9.79 5.61 9.14
CA THR A 9 9.09 6.42 10.16
C THR A 9 7.60 6.61 9.82
N ILE A 10 7.26 6.85 8.55
CA ILE A 10 5.87 7.04 8.11
C ILE A 10 5.06 5.74 8.28
N GLN A 11 5.64 4.58 8.00
CA GLN A 11 4.95 3.28 8.16
C GLN A 11 4.74 2.91 9.63
N VAL A 12 5.75 3.14 10.47
CA VAL A 12 5.60 3.04 11.93
C VAL A 12 4.42 3.91 12.41
N LEU A 13 4.32 5.15 11.92
CA LEU A 13 3.25 6.06 12.29
C LEU A 13 1.88 5.63 11.74
N LYS A 14 1.80 5.10 10.52
CA LYS A 14 0.56 4.56 9.93
C LYS A 14 0.05 3.35 10.72
N LYS A 15 0.92 2.40 11.05
CA LYS A 15 0.59 1.17 11.81
C LYS A 15 0.15 1.48 13.24
N ALA A 16 0.79 2.47 13.87
CA ALA A 16 0.41 2.89 15.20
C ALA A 16 -0.97 3.58 15.25
N GLY A 17 -1.62 3.86 14.11
CA GLY A 17 -2.91 4.53 14.06
C GLY A 17 -2.90 5.93 14.71
N ARG A 18 -4.07 6.58 14.78
CA ARG A 18 -4.20 7.79 15.59
C ARG A 18 -3.92 7.42 17.04
N PRO A 19 -3.12 8.20 17.80
CA PRO A 19 -2.88 7.92 19.22
C PRO A 19 -4.16 7.68 20.03
N SER A 20 -5.28 8.30 19.62
CA SER A 20 -6.61 8.16 20.22
C SER A 20 -7.37 6.86 19.87
N GLU A 21 -6.95 6.14 18.83
CA GLU A 21 -7.62 4.93 18.31
C GLU A 21 -6.82 3.65 18.59
N ARG A 22 -5.64 3.79 19.20
CA ARG A 22 -4.80 2.66 19.61
C ARG A 22 -5.57 1.78 20.59
N LEU A 23 -5.74 0.50 20.27
CA LEU A 23 -6.27 -0.49 21.20
C LEU A 23 -5.28 -0.65 22.36
N VAL A 24 -5.58 -0.02 23.50
CA VAL A 24 -4.78 -0.15 24.71
C VAL A 24 -5.23 -1.41 25.44
N SER A 25 -4.49 -2.51 25.26
CA SER A 25 -4.62 -3.69 26.11
C SER A 25 -3.98 -3.38 27.48
N HIS A 26 -4.73 -3.56 28.57
CA HIS A 26 -4.25 -3.39 29.93
C HIS A 26 -3.88 -4.72 30.61
N GLU A 27 -3.91 -5.84 29.88
CA GLU A 27 -3.79 -7.19 30.46
C GLU A 27 -2.45 -7.43 31.18
N ASN A 28 -1.40 -6.69 30.82
CA ASN A 28 -0.06 -6.80 31.41
C ASN A 28 0.41 -5.52 32.14
N CYS A 29 -0.48 -4.55 32.40
CA CYS A 29 -0.13 -3.34 33.15
C CYS A 29 0.20 -3.66 34.61
N ARG A 30 1.37 -3.26 35.08
CA ARG A 30 1.73 -3.30 36.51
C ARG A 30 1.48 -1.93 37.13
N PHE A 31 0.62 -1.88 38.15
CA PHE A 31 0.36 -0.67 38.91
C PHE A 31 1.27 -0.64 40.13
N THR A 32 2.28 0.23 40.12
CA THR A 32 3.15 0.48 41.29
C THR A 32 2.60 1.60 42.18
N LYS A 33 1.76 2.51 41.64
CA LYS A 33 1.01 3.51 42.39
C LYS A 33 -0.42 3.67 41.83
N PRO A 34 -1.39 4.18 42.62
CA PRO A 34 -2.80 4.29 42.21
C PRO A 34 -3.07 5.21 41.00
N MET A 35 -2.12 6.07 40.60
CA MET A 35 -2.28 7.05 39.52
C MET A 35 -1.21 6.96 38.42
N GLU A 36 -0.29 6.00 38.51
CA GLU A 36 0.79 5.82 37.53
C GLU A 36 0.68 4.39 36.99
N HIS A 37 0.43 4.25 35.68
CA HIS A 37 0.57 2.97 34.99
C HIS A 37 1.79 3.05 34.06
N GLU A 38 2.65 2.05 34.12
CA GLU A 38 3.71 1.86 33.15
C GLU A 38 3.14 1.00 32.03
N CYS A 39 2.74 1.63 30.92
CA CYS A 39 2.21 0.91 29.77
C CYS A 39 3.34 0.19 29.04
N VAL A 40 3.60 -1.07 29.41
CA VAL A 40 4.58 -1.96 28.74
C VAL A 40 4.01 -2.52 27.42
N HIS A 41 3.12 -1.78 26.74
CA HIS A 41 2.48 -2.20 25.48
C HIS A 41 2.80 -1.30 24.29
N VAL A 42 3.79 -0.41 24.41
CA VAL A 42 4.55 -0.02 23.22
C VAL A 42 5.42 -1.22 22.87
N HIS A 43 4.90 -2.19 22.11
CA HIS A 43 5.80 -3.01 21.30
C HIS A 43 6.54 -1.99 20.43
N GLU A 44 7.81 -1.75 20.73
CA GLU A 44 8.65 -0.87 19.95
C GLU A 44 8.54 -1.35 18.50
N ILE A 45 7.88 -0.57 17.65
CA ILE A 45 7.86 -0.84 16.22
C ILE A 45 9.28 -0.57 15.78
N THR A 46 10.08 -1.62 15.72
CA THR A 46 11.49 -1.52 15.36
C THR A 46 11.62 -1.08 13.92
N GLU A 47 12.69 -0.38 13.60
CA GLU A 47 12.99 0.05 12.23
C GLU A 47 13.03 -1.14 11.26
N ALA A 48 13.51 -2.30 11.71
CA ALA A 48 13.53 -3.53 10.91
C ALA A 48 12.12 -4.01 10.55
N ALA A 49 11.21 -4.10 11.54
CA ALA A 49 9.82 -4.50 11.31
C ALA A 49 9.06 -3.47 10.46
N GLY A 50 9.36 -2.17 10.62
CA GLY A 50 8.80 -1.12 9.77
C GLY A 50 9.32 -1.18 8.33
N THR A 51 10.58 -1.58 8.14
CA THR A 51 11.22 -1.69 6.81
C THR A 51 10.71 -2.91 6.03
N GLU A 52 10.56 -4.07 6.69
CA GLU A 52 10.03 -5.28 6.05
C GLU A 52 8.60 -5.05 5.50
N GLU A 53 7.74 -4.43 6.31
CA GLU A 53 6.38 -4.05 5.89
C GLU A 53 6.42 -3.04 4.73
N ALA A 54 7.40 -2.13 4.74
CA ALA A 54 7.59 -1.17 3.67
C ALA A 54 7.89 -1.79 2.32
N GLU A 55 8.77 -2.78 2.34
CA GLU A 55 9.22 -3.49 1.15
C GLU A 55 8.06 -4.33 0.60
N ALA A 56 7.31 -5.03 1.47
CA ALA A 56 6.13 -5.78 1.07
C ALA A 56 5.04 -4.90 0.43
N ASP A 57 4.74 -3.73 1.02
CA ASP A 57 3.80 -2.76 0.46
C ASP A 57 4.26 -2.25 -0.92
N ALA A 58 5.55 -1.95 -1.06
CA ALA A 58 6.12 -1.45 -2.31
C ALA A 58 6.09 -2.51 -3.42
N GLU A 59 6.38 -3.77 -3.09
CA GLU A 59 6.28 -4.91 -4.02
C GLU A 59 4.84 -5.11 -4.48
N TYR A 60 3.88 -5.11 -3.56
CA TYR A 60 2.46 -5.23 -3.89
C TYR A 60 1.98 -4.10 -4.81
N ASP A 61 2.30 -2.85 -4.46
CA ASP A 61 1.93 -1.68 -5.25
C ASP A 61 2.54 -1.72 -6.67
N ASN A 62 3.77 -2.21 -6.81
CA ASN A 62 4.41 -2.36 -8.10
C ASN A 62 3.73 -3.44 -8.94
N ALA A 63 3.49 -4.63 -8.37
CA ALA A 63 2.79 -5.71 -9.06
C ALA A 63 1.38 -5.29 -9.51
N LEU A 64 0.65 -4.55 -8.66
CA LEU A 64 -0.67 -4.01 -8.99
C LEU A 64 -0.60 -3.02 -10.16
N LYS A 65 0.38 -2.11 -10.17
CA LYS A 65 0.58 -1.14 -11.26
C LYS A 65 0.93 -1.82 -12.57
N GLU A 66 1.77 -2.86 -12.54
CA GLU A 66 2.12 -3.63 -13.73
C GLU A 66 0.90 -4.37 -14.31
N ALA A 67 0.09 -5.00 -13.46
CA ALA A 67 -1.14 -5.64 -13.89
C ALA A 67 -2.12 -4.65 -14.54
N ILE A 68 -2.32 -3.47 -13.93
CA ILE A 68 -3.17 -2.42 -14.49
C ILE A 68 -2.64 -1.97 -15.85
N ARG A 69 -1.33 -1.75 -15.98
CA ARG A 69 -0.72 -1.34 -17.25
C ARG A 69 -0.92 -2.40 -18.33
N GLY A 70 -0.68 -3.67 -18.03
CA GLY A 70 -0.90 -4.76 -19.00
C GLY A 70 -2.34 -4.82 -19.50
N VAL A 71 -3.33 -4.58 -18.64
CA VAL A 71 -4.74 -4.48 -19.05
C VAL A 71 -4.98 -3.26 -19.95
N GLN A 72 -4.42 -2.11 -19.60
CA GLN A 72 -4.54 -0.89 -20.42
C GLN A 72 -3.92 -1.04 -21.80
N ASP A 73 -2.74 -1.66 -21.88
CA ASP A 73 -2.05 -1.93 -23.14
C ASP A 73 -2.88 -2.88 -24.02
N ALA A 74 -3.43 -3.95 -23.43
CA ALA A 74 -4.28 -4.89 -24.15
C ALA A 74 -5.58 -4.22 -24.67
N VAL A 75 -6.24 -3.41 -23.86
CA VAL A 75 -7.44 -2.67 -24.27
C VAL A 75 -7.13 -1.69 -25.40
N THR A 76 -5.99 -1.02 -25.33
CA THR A 76 -5.54 -0.09 -26.38
C THR A 76 -5.33 -0.82 -27.69
N ALA A 77 -4.59 -1.94 -27.68
CA ALA A 77 -4.36 -2.74 -28.87
C ALA A 77 -5.66 -3.30 -29.48
N ILE A 78 -6.61 -3.75 -28.64
CA ILE A 78 -7.91 -4.22 -29.10
C ILE A 78 -8.67 -3.10 -29.80
N ASN A 79 -8.70 -1.90 -29.20
CA ASN A 79 -9.42 -0.78 -29.80
C ASN A 79 -8.79 -0.34 -31.12
N GLU A 80 -7.46 -0.31 -31.23
CA GLU A 80 -6.76 -0.02 -32.49
C GLU A 80 -7.17 -1.01 -33.58
N HIS A 81 -7.12 -2.31 -33.29
CA HIS A 81 -7.56 -3.34 -34.24
C HIS A 81 -9.05 -3.27 -34.59
N LEU A 82 -9.91 -2.89 -33.64
CA LEU A 82 -11.33 -2.70 -33.94
C LEU A 82 -11.56 -1.52 -34.89
N GLU A 83 -10.80 -0.44 -34.76
CA GLU A 83 -10.87 0.68 -35.71
C GLU A 83 -10.35 0.29 -37.09
N GLU A 84 -9.23 -0.44 -37.18
CA GLU A 84 -8.72 -0.97 -38.46
C GLU A 84 -9.78 -1.80 -39.19
N VAL A 85 -10.40 -2.76 -38.50
CA VAL A 85 -11.45 -3.61 -39.08
C VAL A 85 -12.68 -2.81 -39.52
N LYS A 86 -13.07 -1.76 -38.77
CA LYS A 86 -14.18 -0.89 -39.18
C LYS A 86 -13.87 -0.18 -40.50
N TYR A 87 -12.67 0.39 -40.61
CA TYR A 87 -12.26 1.05 -41.86
C TYR A 87 -12.22 0.08 -43.04
N GLU A 88 -11.78 -1.16 -42.83
CA GLU A 88 -11.78 -2.19 -43.87
C GLU A 88 -13.20 -2.58 -44.29
N ILE A 89 -14.15 -2.71 -43.35
CA ILE A 89 -15.55 -3.00 -43.65
C ILE A 89 -16.17 -1.86 -44.45
N ASP A 90 -16.01 -0.61 -44.00
CA ASP A 90 -16.55 0.57 -44.69
C ASP A 90 -16.05 0.64 -46.14
N ALA A 91 -14.76 0.36 -46.37
CA ALA A 91 -14.17 0.35 -47.70
C ALA A 91 -14.74 -0.75 -48.62
N LEU A 92 -15.13 -1.90 -48.06
CA LEU A 92 -15.75 -2.99 -48.81
C LEU A 92 -17.24 -2.74 -49.08
N GLU A 93 -17.94 -2.02 -48.20
CA GLU A 93 -19.35 -1.67 -48.40
C GLU A 93 -19.56 -0.57 -49.46
N ASP A 94 -18.53 0.27 -49.68
CA ASP A 94 -18.53 1.34 -50.68
C ASP A 94 -18.15 0.88 -52.12
N GLU A 95 -17.80 -0.40 -52.32
CA GLU A 95 -17.43 -1.03 -53.62
C GLU A 95 -18.62 -1.69 -54.34
#